data_AF-A0A3M1X9A0-F1
#
_entry.id   AF-A0A3M1X9A0-F1
#
_cell.length_a   1.000
_cell.length_b   1.000
_cell.length_c   1.000
_cell.angle_alpha   90.00
_cell.angle_beta   90.00
_cell.angle_gamma   90.00
#
_symmetry.space_group_name_H-M   'P 1'
#
loop_
_entity.id
_entity.type
_entity.pdbx_description
1 polymer ?
#
loop_
_entity_poly.entity_id
_entity_poly.type
_entity_poly.pdbx_seq_one_letter_code
_entity_poly.pdbx_strand_id
1 'polypeptide(L)'
;MDPEARRVNGNGTVDVGLMQVNSSWRRVLGEGFWELARSSPCGNVYAGAYVLRLCVDRFGYNWDAVGCYHSPDPRRASLYVRKVKKALEGER
;
A
#
# COMPACT_ATOMS: atom_id res chain seq x y z
N MET A 1 7.64 8.43 -11.42
CA MET A 1 7.41 8.15 -9.98
C MET A 1 7.79 9.40 -9.22
N ASP A 2 6.98 9.83 -8.26
CA ASP A 2 7.22 11.04 -7.46
C ASP A 2 7.44 10.65 -5.99
N PRO A 3 8.63 10.89 -5.41
CA PRO A 3 8.92 10.55 -4.02
C PRO A 3 8.11 11.34 -2.99
N GLU A 4 7.65 12.54 -3.34
CA GLU A 4 6.87 13.41 -2.47
C GLU A 4 5.35 13.26 -2.70
N ALA A 5 4.95 12.25 -3.49
CA ALA A 5 3.56 12.01 -3.84
C ALA A 5 2.69 11.89 -2.59
N ARG A 6 1.70 12.78 -2.49
CA ARG A 6 0.76 12.81 -1.38
C ARG A 6 -0.66 12.96 -1.88
N ARG A 7 -1.52 12.01 -1.54
CA ARG A 7 -2.91 11.98 -1.99
C ARG A 7 -3.87 11.86 -0.81
N VAL A 8 -4.82 12.80 -0.71
CA VAL A 8 -5.89 12.75 0.30
C VAL A 8 -7.09 12.01 -0.28
N ASN A 9 -7.58 11.00 0.44
CA ASN A 9 -8.75 10.21 0.08
C ASN A 9 -10.03 10.86 0.57
N GLY A 10 -11.17 10.58 -0.09
CA GLY A 10 -12.48 11.11 0.32
C GLY A 10 -12.94 10.67 1.72
N ASN A 11 -12.32 9.64 2.30
CA ASN A 11 -12.56 9.20 3.68
C ASN A 11 -11.58 9.81 4.71
N GLY A 12 -10.77 10.80 4.30
CA GLY A 12 -9.80 11.48 5.16
C GLY A 12 -8.46 10.76 5.37
N THR A 13 -8.28 9.55 4.86
CA THR A 13 -6.96 8.88 4.86
C THR A 13 -6.02 9.50 3.83
N VAL A 14 -4.71 9.32 3.99
CA VAL A 14 -3.69 9.92 3.11
C VAL A 14 -2.75 8.83 2.62
N ASP A 15 -2.52 8.77 1.31
CA ASP A 15 -1.49 7.93 0.68
C ASP A 15 -0.21 8.77 0.52
N VAL A 16 0.95 8.22 0.90
CA VAL A 16 2.24 8.95 0.86
C VAL A 16 3.35 8.18 0.16
N GLY A 17 4.24 8.92 -0.50
CA GLY A 17 5.51 8.48 -1.05
C GLY A 17 5.40 7.51 -2.23
N LEU A 18 6.53 6.93 -2.61
CA LEU A 18 6.68 6.06 -3.78
C LEU A 18 5.73 4.86 -3.80
N MET A 19 5.54 4.23 -2.63
CA MET A 19 4.66 3.06 -2.48
C MET A 19 3.21 3.42 -2.14
N GLN A 20 2.90 4.71 -2.03
CA GLN A 20 1.55 5.21 -1.70
C GLN A 20 1.00 4.54 -0.44
N VAL A 21 1.81 4.48 0.62
CA VAL A 21 1.43 3.88 1.91
C VAL A 21 0.28 4.69 2.51
N ASN A 22 -0.84 4.02 2.81
CA ASN A 22 -2.03 4.68 3.35
C ASN A 22 -1.95 4.89 4.87
N SER A 23 -2.39 6.06 5.35
CA SER A 23 -2.38 6.42 6.77
C SER A 23 -3.26 5.55 7.67
N SER A 24 -4.14 4.70 7.12
CA SER A 24 -4.91 3.73 7.90
C SER A 24 -4.03 2.71 8.62
N TRP A 25 -2.85 2.38 8.07
CA TRP A 25 -1.89 1.47 8.70
C TRP A 25 -1.32 2.01 10.01
N ARG A 26 -1.37 3.34 10.24
CA ARG A 26 -1.03 3.97 11.52
C ARG A 26 -1.82 3.39 12.68
N ARG A 27 -3.10 3.03 12.48
CA ARG A 27 -3.93 2.44 13.54
C ARG A 27 -3.49 1.03 13.93
N VAL A 28 -2.84 0.32 13.01
CA VAL A 28 -2.41 -1.08 13.18
C VAL A 28 -0.96 -1.17 13.66
N LEU A 29 -0.09 -0.30 13.13
CA LEU A 29 1.36 -0.35 13.31
C LEU A 29 1.94 0.79 14.17
N GLY A 30 1.10 1.74 14.58
CA GLY A 30 1.46 2.84 15.46
C GLY A 30 2.12 4.03 14.77
N GLU A 31 2.50 5.03 15.58
CA GLU A 31 3.06 6.30 15.10
C GLU A 31 4.43 6.13 14.47
N GLY A 32 5.33 5.34 15.08
CA GLY A 32 6.69 5.17 14.58
C GLY A 32 6.74 4.57 13.17
N PHE A 33 5.84 3.63 12.86
CA PHE A 33 5.67 3.15 11.49
C PHE A 33 5.22 4.28 10.55
N TRP A 34 4.25 5.08 10.98
CA TRP A 34 3.76 6.18 10.16
C TRP A 34 4.87 7.19 9.91
N GLU A 35 5.65 7.57 10.92
CA GLU A 35 6.82 8.44 10.77
C GLU A 35 7.86 7.87 9.80
N LEU A 36 8.17 6.58 9.87
CA LEU A 36 9.04 5.90 8.90
C LEU A 36 8.50 5.99 7.47
N ALA A 37 7.19 5.82 7.28
CA ALA A 37 6.57 5.88 5.96
C ALA A 37 6.67 7.27 5.30
N ARG A 38 6.82 8.35 6.09
CA ARG A 38 6.98 9.76 5.64
C ARG A 38 8.38 10.33 5.85
N SER A 39 9.35 9.54 6.32
CA SER A 39 10.68 10.07 6.66
C SER A 39 11.54 10.35 5.43
N SER A 40 11.48 9.49 4.42
CA SER A 40 12.26 9.58 3.19
C SER A 40 11.70 8.62 2.13
N PRO A 41 12.13 8.73 0.86
CA PRO A 41 11.72 7.79 -0.19
C PRO A 41 12.10 6.34 0.15
N CYS A 42 13.29 6.11 0.71
CA CYS A 42 13.72 4.79 1.15
C CYS A 42 12.90 4.28 2.35
N GLY A 43 12.59 5.17 3.31
CA GLY A 43 11.72 4.83 4.44
C GLY A 43 10.32 4.43 4.00
N ASN A 44 9.77 5.12 2.99
CA ASN A 44 8.49 4.79 2.39
C ASN A 44 8.50 3.42 1.69
N VAL A 45 9.55 3.12 0.93
CA VAL A 45 9.71 1.81 0.28
C VAL A 45 9.81 0.70 1.33
N TYR A 46 10.59 0.91 2.39
CA TYR A 46 10.69 -0.05 3.48
C TYR A 46 9.34 -0.26 4.18
N ALA A 47 8.63 0.82 4.51
CA ALA A 47 7.32 0.76 5.14
C ALA A 47 6.28 0.04 4.25
N GLY A 48 6.24 0.33 2.95
CA GLY A 48 5.35 -0.34 2.01
C GLY A 48 5.68 -1.83 1.86
N ALA A 49 6.97 -2.19 1.76
CA ALA A 49 7.41 -3.57 1.72
C ALA A 49 7.05 -4.33 3.00
N TYR A 50 7.17 -3.69 4.17
CA TYR A 50 6.77 -4.27 5.45
C TYR A 50 5.26 -4.54 5.50
N VAL A 51 4.42 -3.60 5.08
CA VAL A 51 2.97 -3.82 4.98
C VAL A 51 2.65 -4.98 4.03
N LEU A 52 3.28 -5.02 2.86
CA LEU A 52 3.10 -6.11 1.91
C LEU A 52 3.52 -7.45 2.51
N ARG A 53 4.61 -7.49 3.30
CA ARG A 53 5.04 -8.70 4.01
C ARG A 53 3.96 -9.21 4.96
N LEU A 54 3.34 -8.34 5.75
CA LEU A 54 2.24 -8.73 6.65
C LEU A 54 1.06 -9.37 5.90
N CYS A 55 0.75 -8.85 4.72
CA CYS A 55 -0.29 -9.44 3.86
C CYS A 55 0.15 -10.79 3.29
N VAL A 56 1.42 -10.94 2.89
CA VAL A 56 1.99 -12.22 2.44
C VAL A 56 2.02 -13.25 3.57
N ASP A 57 2.33 -12.85 4.79
CA ASP A 57 2.29 -13.74 5.97
C ASP A 57 0.89 -14.33 6.19
N ARG A 58 -0.14 -13.53 5.91
CA ARG A 58 -1.53 -13.95 6.09
C ARG A 58 -2.09 -14.77 4.94
N PHE A 59 -1.77 -14.41 3.70
CA PHE A 59 -2.43 -14.96 2.51
C PHE A 59 -1.51 -15.81 1.62
N GLY A 60 -0.19 -15.76 1.83
CA GLY A 60 0.82 -16.34 0.96
C GLY A 60 1.20 -15.43 -0.21
N TYR A 61 2.11 -15.92 -1.06
CA TYR A 61 2.56 -15.20 -2.27
C TYR A 61 1.54 -15.32 -3.41
N ASN A 62 0.45 -14.56 -3.31
CA ASN A 62 -0.61 -14.55 -4.31
C ASN A 62 -1.28 -13.17 -4.44
N TRP A 63 -2.31 -13.10 -5.28
CA TRP A 63 -3.07 -11.87 -5.53
C TRP A 63 -3.87 -11.38 -4.32
N ASP A 64 -4.19 -12.24 -3.37
CA ASP A 64 -4.90 -11.84 -2.15
C ASP A 64 -4.00 -11.00 -1.24
N ALA A 65 -2.70 -11.29 -1.19
CA ALA A 65 -1.73 -10.45 -0.50
C ALA A 65 -1.63 -9.04 -1.14
N VAL A 66 -1.65 -8.96 -2.47
CA VAL A 66 -1.68 -7.67 -3.19
C VAL A 66 -2.98 -6.91 -2.94
N GLY A 67 -4.11 -7.61 -2.90
CA GLY A 67 -5.40 -7.03 -2.55
C GLY A 67 -5.43 -6.48 -1.11
N CYS A 68 -4.91 -7.27 -0.15
CA CYS A 68 -4.78 -6.93 1.25
C CYS A 68 -3.97 -5.65 1.47
N TYR A 69 -2.86 -5.46 0.72
CA TYR A 69 -2.04 -4.26 0.81
C TYR A 69 -2.88 -2.99 0.56
N HIS A 70 -3.80 -3.06 -0.40
CA HIS A 70 -4.65 -1.93 -0.77
C HIS A 70 -5.84 -1.74 0.17
N SER A 71 -6.55 -2.82 0.53
CA SER A 71 -7.74 -2.72 1.37
C SER A 71 -8.15 -4.05 2.00
N PRO A 72 -8.65 -4.05 3.26
CA PRO A 72 -9.30 -5.23 3.83
C PRO A 72 -10.71 -5.48 3.26
N ASP A 73 -11.28 -4.51 2.54
CA ASP A 73 -12.58 -4.66 1.88
C ASP A 73 -12.43 -5.52 0.60
N PRO A 74 -13.12 -6.68 0.51
CA PRO A 74 -12.92 -7.61 -0.60
C PRO A 74 -13.23 -7.01 -1.98
N ARG A 75 -14.20 -6.09 -2.07
CA ARG A 75 -14.57 -5.46 -3.34
C ARG A 75 -13.47 -4.51 -3.81
N ARG A 76 -12.98 -3.65 -2.92
CA ARG A 76 -11.88 -2.72 -3.22
C ARG A 76 -10.57 -3.46 -3.54
N ALA A 77 -10.25 -4.49 -2.76
CA ALA A 77 -9.10 -5.36 -3.01
C ALA A 77 -9.17 -5.98 -4.42
N SER A 78 -10.31 -6.58 -4.78
CA SER A 78 -10.50 -7.21 -6.09
C SER A 78 -10.39 -6.22 -7.25
N LEU A 79 -10.97 -5.03 -7.12
CA LEU A 79 -10.88 -3.97 -8.15
C LEU A 79 -9.43 -3.51 -8.33
N TYR A 80 -8.70 -3.33 -7.24
CA TYR A 80 -7.29 -2.96 -7.28
C TYR A 80 -6.43 -4.05 -7.94
N VAL A 81 -6.63 -5.32 -7.58
CA VAL A 81 -5.92 -6.45 -8.21
C VAL A 81 -6.18 -6.48 -9.72
N ARG A 82 -7.42 -6.27 -10.18
CA ARG A 82 -7.72 -6.18 -11.61
C ARG A 82 -6.99 -5.02 -12.29
N LYS A 83 -6.92 -3.86 -11.63
CA LYS A 83 -6.17 -2.70 -12.12
C LYS A 83 -4.67 -3.02 -12.27
N VAL A 84 -4.07 -3.68 -11.28
CA VAL A 84 -2.66 -4.07 -11.31
C VAL A 84 -2.40 -5.10 -12.41
N LYS A 85 -3.23 -6.15 -12.53
CA LYS A 85 -3.12 -7.16 -13.59
C LYS A 85 -3.14 -6.53 -14.98
N LYS A 86 -4.10 -5.63 -15.23
CA LYS A 86 -4.22 -4.91 -16.51
C LYS A 86 -2.98 -4.06 -16.81
N ALA A 87 -2.40 -3.41 -15.80
CA ALA A 87 -1.17 -2.63 -15.98
C ALA A 87 0.00 -3.54 -16.41
N LEU A 88 0.19 -4.68 -15.74
CA LEU A 88 1.24 -5.65 -16.07
C LEU A 88 1.06 -6.29 -17.45
N GLU A 89 -0.18 -6.51 -17.89
CA GLU A 89 -0.48 -7.03 -19.23
C GLU A 89 -0.16 -6.02 -20.33
N GLY A 90 -0.30 -4.72 -20.05
CA GLY A 90 0.02 -3.63 -20.97
C GLY A 90 1.50 -3.22 -21.00
N GLU A 91 2.32 -3.79 -20.12
CA GLU A 91 3.79 -3.62 -20.11
C GLU A 91 4.51 -4.64 -21.01
N ARG A 92 3.77 -5.50 -21.74
CA ARG A 92 4.30 -6.49 -22.70
C ARG A 92 4.31 -5.99 -24.14
#